data_AF-A0A929F6L1-F1
#
_entry.id   AF-A0A929F6L1-F1
#
_cell.length_a   1.000
_cell.length_b   1.000
_cell.length_c   1.000
_cell.angle_alpha   90.00
_cell.angle_beta   90.00
_cell.angle_gamma   90.00
#
_symmetry.space_group_name_H-M   'P 1'
#
loop_
_entity.id
_entity.type
_entity.pdbx_description
1 polymer ?
#
loop_
_entity_poly.entity_id
_entity_poly.type
_entity_poly.pdbx_seq_one_letter_code
_entity_poly.pdbx_strand_id
1 'polypeptide(L)'
;MTIKAVKSLSEILLESGKVSKDKLDKVLTMQLHNTEGLGRRLVDLGLVSEVVLLETLSEYLDIPFVSLKDVPQQTIVLESLSEKFMRQYKFVPLSLNENVLTIALSDPYDIYACDAVRMATNYEVKINLAREEEILDAVGKLFNTDTTSMGRIVEDIGKNGKDDLSIDDEGDVDHLKDLASEAPVIRLVNLLITRAIEMRASDIHLEPFEGDFKVRYRIDGVLHDMEAPPRRLQAAVISRLKIMAKLNIAERRLPQDGRIKLRVLGKEIDFRVSTLPTMFGESVVLRILDRE
;
A
#
# COMPACT_ATOMS: atom_id res chain seq x y z
N MET A 1 7.84 25.44 19.73
CA MET A 1 8.35 26.54 18.88
C MET A 1 7.39 27.72 18.99
N THR A 2 7.90 28.87 19.42
CA THR A 2 7.13 30.11 19.58
C THR A 2 6.72 30.62 18.20
N ILE A 3 5.42 30.62 17.91
CA ILE A 3 4.88 31.07 16.62
C ILE A 3 5.13 32.58 16.50
N LYS A 4 6.08 32.98 15.65
CA LYS A 4 6.22 34.38 15.18
C LYS A 4 4.87 34.82 14.63
N ALA A 5 4.49 36.09 14.85
CA ALA A 5 3.25 36.67 14.32
C ALA A 5 3.10 36.31 12.83
N VAL A 6 2.14 35.43 12.54
CA VAL A 6 1.98 34.80 11.23
C VAL A 6 1.37 35.85 10.31
N LYS A 7 2.18 36.43 9.42
CA LYS A 7 1.63 37.24 8.33
C LYS A 7 0.67 36.39 7.52
N SER A 8 -0.39 37.01 7.03
CA SER A 8 -1.35 36.33 6.19
C SER A 8 -0.68 35.84 4.89
N LEU A 9 -1.13 34.71 4.35
CA LEU A 9 -0.63 34.17 3.07
C LEU A 9 -0.67 35.23 1.94
N SER A 10 -1.70 36.07 1.97
CA SER A 10 -1.84 37.24 1.10
C SER A 10 -0.66 38.21 1.17
N GLU A 11 -0.20 38.55 2.37
CA GLU A 11 0.94 39.46 2.57
C GLU A 11 2.24 38.84 2.06
N ILE A 12 2.46 37.56 2.35
CA ILE A 12 3.65 36.81 1.92
C ILE A 12 3.76 36.79 0.39
N LEU A 13 2.65 36.56 -0.30
CA LEU A 13 2.61 36.49 -1.77
C LEU A 13 2.73 37.86 -2.45
N LEU A 14 2.29 38.93 -1.78
CA LEU A 14 2.49 40.30 -2.24
C LEU A 14 3.94 40.76 -2.05
N GLU A 15 4.54 40.50 -0.89
CA GLU A 15 5.92 40.88 -0.58
C GLU A 15 6.95 40.13 -1.43
N SER A 16 6.69 38.86 -1.75
CA SER A 16 7.54 38.05 -2.65
C SER A 16 7.41 38.44 -4.13
N GLY A 17 6.49 39.35 -4.47
CA GLY A 17 6.26 39.83 -5.84
C GLY A 17 5.70 38.76 -6.79
N LYS A 18 5.27 37.60 -6.27
CA LYS A 18 4.78 36.48 -7.08
C LYS A 18 3.33 36.70 -7.55
N VAL A 19 2.56 37.54 -6.86
CA VAL A 19 1.18 37.91 -7.22
C VAL A 19 1.02 39.42 -7.16
N SER A 20 0.35 40.02 -8.15
CA SER A 20 0.02 41.44 -8.11
C SER A 20 -1.20 41.70 -7.23
N LYS A 21 -1.24 42.86 -6.56
CA LYS A 21 -2.35 43.28 -5.70
C LYS A 21 -3.72 43.19 -6.39
N ASP A 22 -3.81 43.64 -7.65
CA ASP A 22 -5.04 43.58 -8.45
C ASP A 22 -5.55 42.13 -8.67
N LYS A 23 -4.63 41.18 -8.89
CA LYS A 23 -4.97 39.76 -9.04
C LYS A 23 -5.42 39.16 -7.71
N LEU A 24 -4.76 39.51 -6.62
CA LEU A 24 -5.11 39.02 -5.28
C LEU A 24 -6.48 39.54 -4.81
N ASP A 25 -6.75 40.83 -5.01
CA ASP A 25 -8.03 41.46 -4.65
C ASP A 25 -9.20 40.85 -5.42
N LYS A 26 -8.99 40.46 -6.69
CA LYS A 26 -9.97 39.70 -7.49
C LYS A 26 -10.29 38.33 -6.91
N VAL A 27 -9.29 37.61 -6.37
CA VAL A 27 -9.49 36.30 -5.76
C VAL A 27 -10.16 36.40 -4.40
N LEU A 28 -9.82 37.42 -3.61
CA LEU A 28 -10.43 37.71 -2.31
C LEU A 28 -11.91 38.12 -2.47
N THR A 29 -12.23 38.94 -3.47
CA THR A 29 -13.62 39.37 -3.75
C THR A 29 -14.52 38.25 -4.28
N MET A 30 -13.96 37.14 -4.78
CA MET A 30 -14.71 35.94 -5.15
C MET A 30 -15.17 35.08 -3.94
N GLN A 31 -14.93 35.51 -2.70
CA GLN A 31 -15.37 34.79 -1.49
C GLN A 31 -16.82 35.06 -1.11
N LEU A 32 -17.71 34.07 -1.29
CA LEU A 32 -18.81 33.84 -0.34
C LEU A 32 -19.15 32.36 -0.02
N HIS A 33 -18.66 31.34 -0.74
CA HIS A 33 -19.20 29.97 -0.54
C HIS A 33 -18.25 28.77 -0.51
N ASN A 34 -16.91 28.92 -0.55
CA ASN A 34 -16.00 27.75 -0.52
C ASN A 34 -15.04 27.73 0.66
N THR A 35 -14.84 26.54 1.22
CA THR A 35 -13.97 26.21 2.38
C THR A 35 -12.50 26.00 2.01
N GLU A 36 -12.12 26.13 0.74
CA GLU A 36 -10.75 25.94 0.27
C GLU A 36 -9.85 27.14 0.58
N GLY A 37 -8.62 26.87 1.02
CA GLY A 37 -7.60 27.85 1.37
C GLY A 37 -7.14 28.73 0.19
N LEU A 38 -6.71 29.96 0.51
CA LEU A 38 -6.34 30.99 -0.47
C LEU A 38 -5.22 30.56 -1.43
N GLY A 39 -4.23 29.82 -0.93
CA GLY A 39 -3.11 29.33 -1.74
C GLY A 39 -3.56 28.40 -2.87
N ARG A 40 -4.45 27.45 -2.55
CA ARG A 40 -4.99 26.49 -3.51
C ARG A 40 -5.73 27.18 -4.66
N ARG A 41 -6.55 28.19 -4.35
CA ARG A 41 -7.28 28.96 -5.38
C ARG A 41 -6.35 29.71 -6.33
N LEU A 42 -5.26 30.27 -5.80
CA LEU A 42 -4.27 30.95 -6.63
C LEU A 42 -3.59 29.99 -7.61
N VAL A 43 -3.39 28.74 -7.20
CA VAL A 43 -2.87 27.67 -8.06
C VAL A 43 -3.90 27.25 -9.10
N ASP A 44 -5.15 26.96 -8.69
CA ASP A 44 -6.20 26.49 -9.60
C ASP A 44 -6.57 27.55 -10.66
N LEU A 45 -6.49 28.84 -10.33
CA LEU A 45 -6.68 29.96 -11.27
C LEU A 45 -5.44 30.24 -12.15
N GLY A 46 -4.35 29.48 -11.99
CA GLY A 46 -3.11 29.65 -12.73
C GLY A 46 -2.38 30.97 -12.43
N LEU A 47 -2.66 31.60 -11.29
CA LEU A 47 -2.06 32.87 -10.90
C LEU A 47 -0.67 32.67 -10.29
N VAL A 48 -0.43 31.51 -9.66
CA VAL A 48 0.87 31.07 -9.13
C VAL A 48 1.00 29.57 -9.39
N SER A 49 2.19 29.06 -9.70
CA SER A 49 2.40 27.61 -9.75
C SER A 49 2.51 27.03 -8.33
N GLU A 50 2.07 25.79 -8.13
CA GLU A 50 2.15 25.11 -6.83
C GLU A 50 3.58 25.11 -6.27
N VAL A 51 4.57 24.85 -7.12
CA VAL A 51 5.99 24.85 -6.74
C VAL A 51 6.42 26.21 -6.19
N VAL A 52 6.09 27.30 -6.90
CA VAL A 52 6.46 28.67 -6.46
C VAL A 52 5.75 29.03 -5.15
N LEU A 53 4.50 28.59 -4.98
CA LEU A 53 3.76 28.80 -3.73
C LEU A 53 4.46 28.08 -2.57
N LEU A 54 4.79 26.79 -2.73
CA LEU A 54 5.45 25.98 -1.69
C LEU A 54 6.86 26.47 -1.36
N GLU A 55 7.64 26.90 -2.35
CA GLU A 55 8.96 27.53 -2.15
C GLU A 55 8.83 28.81 -1.33
N THR A 56 7.88 29.68 -1.69
CA THR A 56 7.63 30.94 -0.96
C THR A 56 7.22 30.67 0.50
N LEU A 57 6.36 29.66 0.71
CA LEU A 57 5.95 29.23 2.05
C LEU A 57 7.12 28.64 2.85
N SER A 58 7.97 27.86 2.21
CA SER A 58 9.16 27.25 2.80
C SER A 58 10.12 28.30 3.33
N GLU A 59 10.45 29.31 2.50
CA GLU A 59 11.31 30.43 2.88
C GLU A 59 10.72 31.26 4.02
N TYR A 60 9.42 31.56 3.97
CA TYR A 60 8.79 32.45 4.95
C TYR A 60 8.57 31.78 6.31
N LEU A 61 8.15 30.51 6.30
CA LEU A 61 7.80 29.77 7.52
C LEU A 61 8.98 28.98 8.11
N ASP A 62 10.13 28.95 7.42
CA ASP A 62 11.30 28.14 7.78
C ASP A 62 10.96 26.64 7.88
N ILE A 63 10.11 26.17 6.95
CA ILE A 63 9.67 24.78 6.85
C ILE A 63 10.29 24.17 5.59
N PRO A 64 11.05 23.06 5.66
CA PRO A 64 11.68 22.47 4.48
C PRO A 64 10.67 22.03 3.42
N PHE A 65 10.83 22.46 2.17
CA PHE A 65 10.15 21.88 1.01
C PHE A 65 10.96 20.71 0.47
N VAL A 66 10.36 19.51 0.44
CA VAL A 66 11.02 18.26 0.06
C VAL A 66 10.32 17.59 -1.12
N SER A 67 11.11 16.99 -2.00
CA SER A 67 10.65 16.07 -3.03
C SER A 67 10.50 14.67 -2.42
N LEU A 68 9.30 14.10 -2.46
CA LEU A 68 9.06 12.74 -1.97
C LEU A 68 9.56 11.65 -2.93
N LYS A 69 10.06 12.04 -4.12
CA LYS A 69 10.70 11.11 -5.06
C LYS A 69 12.09 10.67 -4.58
N ASP A 70 12.75 11.51 -3.80
CA ASP A 70 14.14 11.32 -3.35
C ASP A 70 14.24 10.84 -1.88
N VAL A 71 13.10 10.81 -1.16
CA VAL A 71 13.06 10.30 0.22
C VAL A 71 13.19 8.77 0.16
N PRO A 72 14.14 8.17 0.92
CA PRO A 72 14.29 6.72 0.95
C PRO A 72 12.96 6.05 1.33
N GLN A 73 12.62 4.96 0.65
CA GLN A 73 11.36 4.19 0.77
C GLN A 73 11.08 3.60 2.16
N GLN A 74 11.82 3.98 3.21
CA GLN A 74 11.52 3.67 4.59
C GLN A 74 10.40 4.59 5.10
N THR A 75 9.27 4.58 4.42
CA THR A 75 8.07 5.25 4.89
C THR A 75 7.50 4.40 6.02
N ILE A 76 7.35 5.01 7.19
CA ILE A 76 6.94 4.28 8.41
C ILE A 76 5.43 4.08 8.36
N VAL A 77 5.00 2.82 8.46
CA VAL A 77 3.60 2.47 8.63
C VAL A 77 3.29 2.52 10.12
N LEU A 78 2.41 3.43 10.52
CA LEU A 78 1.86 3.49 11.88
C LEU A 78 0.46 2.90 11.87
N GLU A 79 0.18 1.90 12.72
CA GLU A 79 -1.12 1.23 12.81
C GLU A 79 -2.28 2.20 13.10
N SER A 80 -2.00 3.33 13.75
CA SER A 80 -2.99 4.37 14.06
C SER A 80 -3.41 5.23 12.87
N LEU A 81 -2.69 5.15 11.74
CA LEU A 81 -2.93 5.99 10.57
C LEU A 81 -3.50 5.16 9.42
N SER A 82 -4.79 5.34 9.13
CA SER A 82 -5.44 4.70 7.97
C SER A 82 -5.20 5.46 6.66
N GLU A 83 -5.33 4.78 5.52
CA GLU A 83 -5.24 5.41 4.18
C GLU A 83 -6.24 6.55 4.03
N LYS A 84 -7.50 6.30 4.45
CA LYS A 84 -8.57 7.29 4.39
C LYS A 84 -8.21 8.54 5.20
N PHE A 85 -7.60 8.37 6.36
CA PHE A 85 -7.17 9.47 7.21
C PHE A 85 -6.04 10.29 6.56
N MET A 86 -5.02 9.63 6.02
CA MET A 86 -3.92 10.30 5.31
C MET A 86 -4.38 11.03 4.05
N ARG A 87 -5.30 10.45 3.28
CA ARG A 87 -5.91 11.11 2.10
C ARG A 87 -6.77 12.30 2.48
N GLN A 88 -7.56 12.17 3.55
CA GLN A 88 -8.46 13.23 4.01
C GLN A 88 -7.68 14.47 4.45
N TYR A 89 -6.62 14.29 5.24
CA TYR A 89 -5.79 15.39 5.75
C TYR A 89 -4.54 15.64 4.89
N LYS A 90 -4.44 14.98 3.74
CA LYS A 90 -3.39 15.16 2.72
C LYS A 90 -1.97 15.24 3.30
N PHE A 91 -1.60 14.22 4.09
CA PHE A 91 -0.28 14.11 4.68
C PHE A 91 0.28 12.69 4.54
N VAL A 92 1.60 12.55 4.68
CA VAL A 92 2.29 11.25 4.72
C VAL A 92 3.41 11.25 5.76
N PRO A 93 3.55 10.20 6.59
CA PRO A 93 4.66 10.11 7.54
C PRO A 93 5.99 9.85 6.82
N LEU A 94 7.06 10.55 7.24
CA LEU A 94 8.40 10.41 6.66
C LEU A 94 9.35 9.65 7.58
N SER A 95 9.35 10.00 8.87
CA SER A 95 10.22 9.35 9.87
C SER A 95 9.67 9.54 11.28
N LEU A 96 10.05 8.64 12.18
CA LEU A 96 9.68 8.66 13.59
C LEU A 96 10.97 8.47 14.37
N ASN A 97 11.38 9.52 15.08
CA ASN A 97 12.55 9.49 15.94
C ASN A 97 12.11 9.78 17.38
N GLU A 98 12.29 8.79 18.25
CA GLU A 98 11.86 8.83 19.66
C GLU A 98 10.36 9.17 19.81
N ASN A 99 10.03 10.44 19.99
CA ASN A 99 8.66 10.94 20.17
C ASN A 99 8.26 11.99 19.13
N VAL A 100 9.07 12.18 18.08
CA VAL A 100 8.85 13.18 17.03
C VAL A 100 8.56 12.49 15.71
N LEU A 101 7.31 12.62 15.25
CA LEU A 101 6.84 12.18 13.94
C LEU A 101 7.05 13.30 12.92
N THR A 102 7.95 13.07 11.96
CA THR A 102 8.12 13.96 10.82
C THR A 102 7.12 13.58 9.73
N ILE A 103 6.31 14.52 9.27
CA ILE A 103 5.31 14.33 8.21
C ILE A 103 5.53 15.30 7.06
N ALA A 104 5.14 14.90 5.85
CA ALA A 104 4.98 15.79 4.72
C ALA A 104 3.52 16.23 4.58
N LEU A 105 3.30 17.52 4.36
CA LEU A 105 1.99 18.18 4.25
C LEU A 105 1.96 19.11 3.04
N SER A 106 0.79 19.24 2.43
CA SER A 106 0.57 20.11 1.27
C SER A 106 0.27 21.56 1.66
N ASP A 107 -0.39 21.79 2.80
CA ASP A 107 -0.75 23.12 3.28
C ASP A 107 -0.45 23.28 4.79
N PRO A 108 0.55 24.10 5.18
CA PRO A 108 0.89 24.30 6.58
C PRO A 108 -0.14 25.15 7.35
N TYR A 109 -1.09 25.79 6.65
CA TYR A 109 -2.19 26.55 7.27
C TYR A 109 -3.41 25.70 7.57
N ASP A 110 -3.42 24.42 7.21
CA ASP A 110 -4.43 23.48 7.68
C ASP A 110 -4.15 23.12 9.15
N ILE A 111 -4.65 23.99 10.04
CA ILE A 111 -4.52 23.85 11.49
C ILE A 111 -5.14 22.51 11.95
N TYR A 112 -6.19 22.03 11.27
CA TYR A 112 -6.87 20.80 11.64
C TYR A 112 -6.04 19.55 11.30
N ALA A 113 -5.30 19.56 10.19
CA ALA A 113 -4.48 18.42 9.80
C ALA A 113 -3.42 18.08 10.86
N CYS A 114 -2.68 19.08 11.35
CA CYS A 114 -1.62 18.85 12.33
C CYS A 114 -2.16 18.36 13.68
N ASP A 115 -3.26 18.97 14.16
CA ASP A 115 -3.86 18.58 15.42
C ASP A 115 -4.51 17.19 15.34
N ALA A 116 -5.14 16.85 14.22
CA ALA A 116 -5.66 15.50 13.98
C ALA A 116 -4.55 14.45 14.02
N VAL A 117 -3.38 14.71 13.40
CA VAL A 117 -2.26 13.77 13.43
C VAL A 117 -1.69 13.63 14.84
N ARG A 118 -1.54 14.73 15.59
CA ARG A 118 -1.11 14.67 17.00
C ARG A 118 -2.07 13.84 17.85
N MET A 119 -3.38 14.08 17.73
CA MET A 119 -4.39 13.33 18.48
C MET A 119 -4.41 11.84 18.12
N ALA A 120 -4.22 11.51 16.83
CA ALA A 120 -4.23 10.12 16.37
C ALA A 120 -2.98 9.33 16.78
N THR A 121 -1.83 10.00 16.91
CA THR A 121 -0.52 9.33 17.08
C THR A 121 0.10 9.51 18.45
N ASN A 122 -0.34 10.51 19.24
CA ASN A 122 0.30 10.94 20.48
C ASN A 122 1.77 11.39 20.34
N TYR A 123 2.27 11.59 19.11
CA TYR A 123 3.62 12.09 18.85
C TYR A 123 3.66 13.60 18.68
N GLU A 124 4.81 14.20 18.96
CA GLU A 124 5.09 15.55 18.50
C GLU A 124 5.25 15.54 16.98
N VAL A 125 4.60 16.47 16.30
CA VAL A 125 4.59 16.51 14.83
C VAL A 125 5.54 17.59 14.32
N LYS A 126 6.51 17.17 13.51
CA LYS A 126 7.39 18.04 12.72
C LYS A 126 6.94 18.01 11.26
N ILE A 127 6.82 19.19 10.64
CA ILE A 127 6.24 19.33 9.30
C ILE A 127 7.35 19.58 8.28
N ASN A 128 7.19 18.96 7.12
CA ASN A 128 7.87 19.30 5.87
C ASN A 128 6.79 19.59 4.81
N LEU A 129 7.08 20.52 3.91
CA LEU A 129 6.19 20.80 2.77
C LEU A 129 6.49 19.83 1.63
N ALA A 130 5.45 19.32 0.97
CA ALA A 130 5.57 18.54 -0.26
C ALA A 130 4.37 18.79 -1.16
N ARG A 131 4.52 18.47 -2.45
CA ARG A 131 3.42 18.60 -3.42
C ARG A 131 2.27 17.67 -3.08
N GLU A 132 1.04 18.12 -3.29
CA GLU A 132 -0.15 17.32 -2.98
C GLU A 132 -0.15 16.01 -3.78
N GLU A 133 0.18 16.07 -5.06
CA GLU A 133 0.28 14.91 -5.95
C GLU A 133 1.31 13.88 -5.40
N GLU A 134 2.47 14.35 -4.96
CA GLU A 134 3.50 13.48 -4.40
C GLU A 134 3.09 12.84 -3.08
N ILE A 135 2.35 13.57 -2.25
CA ILE A 135 1.80 13.04 -0.99
C ILE A 135 0.77 11.96 -1.30
N LEU A 136 -0.19 12.22 -2.18
CA LEU A 136 -1.22 11.24 -2.54
C LEU A 136 -0.63 10.00 -3.21
N ASP A 137 0.41 10.16 -4.03
CA ASP A 137 1.17 9.06 -4.62
C ASP A 137 1.93 8.27 -3.55
N ALA A 138 2.54 8.94 -2.58
CA ALA A 138 3.25 8.28 -1.48
C ALA A 138 2.29 7.53 -0.55
N VAL A 139 1.14 8.11 -0.22
CA VAL A 139 0.05 7.44 0.50
C VAL A 139 -0.45 6.23 -0.30
N GLY A 140 -0.64 6.40 -1.61
CA GLY A 140 -0.95 5.30 -2.51
C GLY A 140 0.09 4.19 -2.44
N LYS A 141 1.39 4.49 -2.48
CA LYS A 141 2.47 3.49 -2.38
C LYS A 141 2.52 2.83 -1.01
N LEU A 142 2.29 3.56 0.07
CA LEU A 142 2.24 3.04 1.45
C LEU A 142 1.18 1.94 1.58
N PHE A 143 -0.04 2.22 1.16
CA PHE A 143 -1.17 1.29 1.31
C PHE A 143 -1.30 0.30 0.17
N ASN A 144 -0.85 0.65 -1.03
CA ASN A 144 -0.69 -0.28 -2.13
C ASN A 144 0.57 -1.14 -1.98
N THR A 145 1.36 -1.07 -0.91
CA THR A 145 2.40 -2.11 -0.68
C THR A 145 1.74 -3.49 -0.55
N ASP A 146 0.46 -3.53 -0.15
CA ASP A 146 -0.38 -4.72 -0.19
C ASP A 146 -1.14 -4.99 -1.50
N THR A 147 -1.05 -4.16 -2.53
CA THR A 147 -1.79 -4.39 -3.81
C THR A 147 -0.86 -4.31 -5.03
N THR A 148 0.10 -3.40 -5.00
CA THR A 148 1.18 -3.25 -6.01
C THR A 148 2.23 -4.35 -5.92
N SER A 149 2.51 -4.93 -4.75
CA SER A 149 3.48 -6.04 -4.65
C SER A 149 2.97 -7.28 -5.39
N MET A 150 1.70 -7.63 -5.23
CA MET A 150 1.08 -8.73 -5.97
C MET A 150 0.99 -8.39 -7.45
N GLY A 151 0.47 -7.19 -7.79
CA GLY A 151 0.38 -6.74 -9.19
C GLY A 151 1.71 -6.79 -9.94
N ARG A 152 2.81 -6.31 -9.35
CA ARG A 152 4.16 -6.37 -9.95
C ARG A 152 4.66 -7.81 -10.11
N ILE A 153 4.44 -8.67 -9.12
CA ILE A 153 4.82 -10.09 -9.22
C ILE A 153 4.02 -10.78 -10.35
N VAL A 154 2.73 -10.46 -10.47
CA VAL A 154 1.86 -10.96 -11.54
C VAL A 154 2.29 -10.44 -12.92
N GLU A 155 2.70 -9.19 -13.02
CA GLU A 155 3.29 -8.62 -14.24
C GLU A 155 4.61 -9.31 -14.62
N ASP A 156 5.50 -9.56 -13.64
CA ASP A 156 6.76 -10.27 -13.87
C ASP A 156 6.50 -11.69 -14.40
N ILE A 157 5.48 -12.39 -13.88
CA ILE A 157 5.05 -13.69 -14.42
C ILE A 157 4.54 -13.53 -15.86
N GLY A 158 3.75 -12.49 -16.13
CA GLY A 158 3.23 -12.21 -17.47
C GLY A 158 4.27 -11.78 -18.51
N LYS A 159 5.43 -11.26 -18.09
CA LYS A 159 6.54 -10.88 -18.98
C LYS A 159 7.47 -12.05 -19.29
N ASN A 160 7.60 -13.01 -18.37
CA ASN A 160 8.46 -14.18 -18.52
C ASN A 160 7.74 -15.38 -19.16
N GLY A 161 6.43 -15.48 -18.99
CA GLY A 161 5.59 -16.48 -19.66
C GLY A 161 5.14 -15.99 -21.03
N LYS A 162 5.44 -16.77 -22.09
CA LYS A 162 4.65 -16.70 -23.32
C LYS A 162 3.18 -16.92 -22.95
N ASP A 163 2.29 -16.32 -23.73
CA ASP A 163 0.82 -16.24 -23.60
C ASP A 163 0.06 -17.60 -23.58
N ASP A 164 0.71 -18.70 -23.19
CA ASP A 164 0.21 -20.07 -23.23
C ASP A 164 0.09 -20.69 -21.81
N LEU A 165 -0.33 -19.90 -20.83
CA LEU A 165 -0.85 -20.42 -19.55
C LEU A 165 -2.31 -20.84 -19.75
N SER A 166 -2.58 -21.64 -20.78
CA SER A 166 -3.90 -22.20 -21.05
C SER A 166 -4.30 -23.10 -19.87
N ILE A 167 -5.59 -23.02 -19.53
CA ILE A 167 -6.20 -23.56 -18.30
C ILE A 167 -6.25 -25.11 -18.33
N ASP A 168 -5.87 -25.73 -19.44
CA ASP A 168 -6.03 -27.15 -19.77
C ASP A 168 -4.71 -27.94 -19.86
N ASP A 169 -3.60 -27.45 -19.28
CA ASP A 169 -2.38 -28.27 -19.21
C ASP A 169 -2.48 -29.35 -18.11
N GLU A 170 -3.46 -30.24 -18.27
CA GLU A 170 -3.64 -31.46 -17.49
C GLU A 170 -2.53 -32.51 -17.77
N GLY A 171 -1.66 -32.27 -18.75
CA GLY A 171 -0.78 -33.27 -19.32
C GLY A 171 0.67 -33.26 -18.82
N ASP A 172 1.26 -32.09 -18.54
CA ASP A 172 2.70 -32.00 -18.28
C ASP A 172 3.04 -31.61 -16.82
N VAL A 173 3.18 -32.64 -16.00
CA VAL A 173 3.59 -32.52 -14.59
C VAL A 173 4.95 -31.83 -14.45
N ASP A 174 5.85 -32.01 -15.43
CA ASP A 174 7.17 -31.42 -15.38
C ASP A 174 7.11 -29.92 -15.74
N HIS A 175 6.27 -29.52 -16.70
CA HIS A 175 5.99 -28.10 -16.95
C HIS A 175 5.41 -27.38 -15.72
N LEU A 176 4.47 -28.01 -15.01
CA LEU A 176 3.91 -27.45 -13.78
C LEU A 176 4.95 -27.29 -12.66
N LYS A 177 5.92 -28.20 -12.55
CA LYS A 177 7.02 -28.08 -11.59
C LYS A 177 7.93 -26.91 -11.93
N ASP A 178 8.24 -26.72 -13.21
CA ASP A 178 9.09 -25.63 -13.67
C ASP A 178 8.42 -24.29 -13.39
N LEU A 179 7.17 -24.09 -13.81
CA LEU A 179 6.37 -22.91 -13.51
C LEU A 179 6.28 -22.62 -12.00
N ALA A 180 6.00 -23.65 -11.20
CA ALA A 180 5.93 -23.51 -9.75
C ALA A 180 7.29 -23.17 -9.11
N SER A 181 8.40 -23.50 -9.77
CA SER A 181 9.75 -23.22 -9.28
C SER A 181 10.31 -21.88 -9.78
N GLU A 182 9.58 -21.17 -10.64
CA GLU A 182 9.97 -19.84 -11.08
C GLU A 182 9.97 -18.82 -9.94
N ALA A 183 11.01 -17.98 -9.90
CA ALA A 183 11.19 -16.99 -8.83
C ALA A 183 9.95 -16.10 -8.59
N PRO A 184 9.22 -15.60 -9.61
CA PRO A 184 8.01 -14.82 -9.39
C PRO A 184 6.87 -15.60 -8.72
N VAL A 185 6.63 -16.86 -9.08
CA VAL A 185 5.59 -17.70 -8.43
C VAL A 185 5.97 -18.00 -6.98
N ILE A 186 7.25 -18.27 -6.71
CA ILE A 186 7.76 -18.43 -5.34
C ILE A 186 7.50 -17.16 -4.51
N ARG A 187 7.78 -15.98 -5.06
CA ARG A 187 7.52 -14.70 -4.38
C ARG A 187 6.03 -14.48 -4.13
N LEU A 188 5.16 -14.83 -5.07
CA LEU A 188 3.71 -14.72 -4.92
C LEU A 188 3.20 -15.56 -3.75
N VAL A 189 3.58 -16.83 -3.68
CA VAL A 189 3.15 -17.73 -2.58
C VAL A 189 3.71 -17.25 -1.23
N ASN A 190 4.98 -16.83 -1.19
CA ASN A 190 5.57 -16.28 0.03
C ASN A 190 4.88 -14.99 0.50
N LEU A 191 4.42 -14.15 -0.43
CA LEU A 191 3.66 -12.94 -0.12
C LEU A 191 2.30 -13.28 0.52
N LEU A 192 1.56 -14.24 -0.07
CA LEU A 192 0.28 -14.70 0.50
C LEU A 192 0.46 -15.23 1.92
N ILE A 193 1.48 -16.06 2.16
CA ILE A 193 1.77 -16.62 3.49
C ILE A 193 2.20 -15.54 4.48
N THR A 194 3.10 -14.64 4.09
CA THR A 194 3.59 -13.56 4.96
C THR A 194 2.44 -12.65 5.39
N ARG A 195 1.58 -12.22 4.46
CA ARG A 195 0.40 -11.40 4.78
C ARG A 195 -0.54 -12.08 5.77
N ALA A 196 -0.81 -13.37 5.58
CA ALA A 196 -1.66 -14.12 6.50
C ALA A 196 -1.09 -14.15 7.93
N ILE A 197 0.23 -14.26 8.07
CA ILE A 197 0.90 -14.22 9.38
C ILE A 197 0.84 -12.82 9.99
N GLU A 198 1.12 -11.78 9.21
CA GLU A 198 1.05 -10.37 9.66
C GLU A 198 -0.35 -10.02 10.16
N MET A 199 -1.38 -10.48 9.45
CA MET A 199 -2.79 -10.33 9.83
C MET A 199 -3.26 -11.32 10.91
N ARG A 200 -2.37 -12.16 11.44
CA ARG A 200 -2.66 -13.16 12.49
C ARG A 200 -3.80 -14.11 12.12
N ALA A 201 -3.86 -14.55 10.87
CA ALA A 201 -4.85 -15.51 10.41
C ALA A 201 -4.60 -16.91 10.99
N SER A 202 -5.67 -17.66 11.26
CA SER A 202 -5.62 -19.08 11.66
C SER A 202 -5.53 -20.02 10.46
N ASP A 203 -6.18 -19.66 9.34
CA ASP A 203 -6.24 -20.48 8.14
C ASP A 203 -6.15 -19.59 6.89
N ILE A 204 -5.47 -20.09 5.85
CA ILE A 204 -5.42 -19.51 4.52
C ILE A 204 -6.20 -20.43 3.58
N HIS A 205 -7.22 -19.90 2.92
CA HIS A 205 -8.07 -20.61 1.98
C HIS A 205 -7.76 -20.13 0.56
N LEU A 206 -7.42 -21.06 -0.34
CA LEU A 206 -7.26 -20.83 -1.77
C LEU A 206 -8.30 -21.66 -2.51
N GLU A 207 -9.26 -20.99 -3.13
CA GLU A 207 -10.49 -21.62 -3.62
C GLU A 207 -10.76 -21.25 -5.08
N PRO A 208 -10.80 -22.24 -5.98
CA PRO A 208 -11.14 -22.01 -7.37
C PRO A 208 -12.66 -22.00 -7.59
N PHE A 209 -13.12 -21.06 -8.39
CA PHE A 209 -14.50 -20.92 -8.88
C PHE A 209 -14.51 -20.88 -10.42
N GLU A 210 -15.70 -20.85 -11.01
CA GLU A 210 -15.89 -20.91 -12.48
C GLU A 210 -15.14 -19.79 -13.23
N GLY A 211 -15.14 -18.57 -12.70
CA GLY A 211 -14.47 -17.41 -13.31
C GLY A 211 -13.25 -16.92 -12.55
N ASP A 212 -13.17 -17.18 -11.26
CA ASP A 212 -12.25 -16.50 -10.34
C ASP A 212 -11.48 -17.50 -9.48
N PHE A 213 -10.30 -17.07 -9.02
CA PHE A 213 -9.55 -17.75 -7.97
C PHE A 213 -9.56 -16.86 -6.74
N LYS A 214 -10.11 -17.34 -5.62
CA LYS A 214 -10.26 -16.56 -4.39
C LYS A 214 -9.22 -16.95 -3.37
N VAL A 215 -8.71 -15.94 -2.66
CA VAL A 215 -7.90 -16.12 -1.45
C VAL A 215 -8.67 -15.53 -0.28
N ARG A 216 -8.86 -16.33 0.78
CA ARG A 216 -9.56 -15.88 1.99
C ARG A 216 -8.75 -16.23 3.23
N TYR A 217 -8.68 -15.31 4.19
CA TYR A 217 -8.04 -15.55 5.48
C TYR A 217 -9.08 -15.73 6.56
N ARG A 218 -8.90 -16.73 7.43
CA ARG A 218 -9.69 -16.84 8.65
C ARG A 218 -8.99 -16.04 9.75
N ILE A 219 -9.58 -14.93 10.18
CA ILE A 219 -9.04 -14.06 11.23
C ILE A 219 -10.10 -14.02 12.34
N ASP A 220 -9.70 -14.36 13.56
CA ASP A 220 -10.60 -14.44 14.73
C ASP A 220 -11.88 -15.27 14.46
N GLY A 221 -11.73 -16.34 13.68
CA GLY A 221 -12.80 -17.27 13.32
C GLY A 221 -13.65 -16.86 12.11
N VAL A 222 -13.52 -15.62 11.62
CA VAL A 222 -14.29 -15.06 10.49
C VAL A 222 -13.46 -15.11 9.21
N LEU A 223 -14.09 -15.43 8.07
CA LEU A 223 -13.44 -15.42 6.76
C LEU A 223 -13.48 -14.03 6.14
N HIS A 224 -12.32 -13.55 5.70
CA HIS A 224 -12.15 -12.28 5.00
C HIS A 224 -11.63 -12.54 3.59
N ASP A 225 -12.31 -11.96 2.60
CA ASP A 225 -11.86 -11.97 1.21
C ASP A 225 -10.64 -11.07 1.04
N MET A 226 -9.59 -11.60 0.41
CA MET A 226 -8.33 -10.92 0.19
C MET A 226 -8.09 -10.72 -1.31
N GLU A 227 -7.15 -9.84 -1.64
CA GLU A 227 -6.62 -9.77 -3.01
C GLU A 227 -6.08 -11.14 -3.44
N ALA A 228 -6.50 -11.59 -4.61
CA ALA A 228 -6.16 -12.89 -5.14
C ALA A 228 -5.44 -12.78 -6.49
N PRO A 229 -4.50 -13.69 -6.80
CA PRO A 229 -3.86 -13.68 -8.10
C PRO A 229 -4.85 -14.05 -9.21
N PRO A 230 -4.61 -13.62 -10.46
CA PRO A 230 -5.47 -13.98 -11.58
C PRO A 230 -5.63 -15.50 -11.73
N ARG A 231 -6.81 -15.94 -12.17
CA ARG A 231 -7.16 -17.37 -12.32
C ARG A 231 -6.12 -18.19 -13.10
N ARG A 232 -5.48 -17.61 -14.12
CA ARG A 232 -4.40 -18.28 -14.89
C ARG A 232 -3.22 -18.76 -14.03
N LEU A 233 -3.00 -18.16 -12.86
CA LEU A 233 -1.91 -18.54 -11.94
C LEU A 233 -2.31 -19.61 -10.92
N GLN A 234 -3.57 -20.03 -10.90
CA GLN A 234 -4.09 -21.01 -9.96
C GLN A 234 -3.27 -22.31 -9.94
N ALA A 235 -3.01 -22.90 -11.12
CA ALA A 235 -2.27 -24.15 -11.23
C ALA A 235 -0.83 -24.02 -10.70
N ALA A 236 -0.14 -22.94 -11.04
CA ALA A 236 1.22 -22.68 -10.58
C ALA A 236 1.28 -22.47 -9.05
N VAL A 237 0.33 -21.72 -8.49
CA VAL A 237 0.22 -21.48 -7.04
C VAL A 237 -0.04 -22.78 -6.28
N ILE A 238 -0.99 -23.60 -6.73
CA ILE A 238 -1.32 -24.89 -6.11
C ILE A 238 -0.14 -25.86 -6.21
N SER A 239 0.49 -25.97 -7.38
CA SER A 239 1.68 -26.81 -7.58
C SER A 239 2.83 -26.38 -6.68
N ARG A 240 3.04 -25.07 -6.50
CA ARG A 240 4.06 -24.57 -5.57
C ARG A 240 3.76 -24.98 -4.13
N LEU A 241 2.51 -24.86 -3.68
CA LEU A 241 2.10 -25.33 -2.35
C LEU A 241 2.29 -26.84 -2.17
N LYS A 242 1.96 -27.64 -3.19
CA LYS A 242 2.21 -29.09 -3.20
C LYS A 242 3.70 -29.41 -3.08
N ILE A 243 4.57 -28.74 -3.83
CA ILE A 243 6.03 -28.91 -3.74
C ILE A 243 6.52 -28.61 -2.32
N MET A 244 6.10 -27.48 -1.74
CA MET A 244 6.50 -27.07 -0.40
C MET A 244 6.05 -28.09 0.66
N ALA A 245 4.87 -28.68 0.47
CA ALA A 245 4.28 -29.68 1.36
C ALA A 245 4.71 -31.13 1.06
N LYS A 246 5.58 -31.34 0.05
CA LYS A 246 6.01 -32.66 -0.46
C LYS A 246 4.85 -33.56 -0.91
N LEU A 247 3.82 -32.97 -1.50
CA LEU A 247 2.66 -33.66 -2.06
C LEU A 247 2.88 -34.05 -3.52
N ASN A 248 2.07 -34.99 -4.01
CA ASN A 248 2.12 -35.41 -5.40
C ASN A 248 1.41 -34.38 -6.29
N ILE A 249 2.19 -33.72 -7.15
CA ILE A 249 1.70 -32.69 -8.09
C ILE A 249 0.81 -33.32 -9.17
N ALA A 250 1.16 -34.53 -9.61
CA ALA A 250 0.44 -35.25 -10.66
C ALA A 250 -0.94 -35.75 -10.20
N GLU A 251 -1.11 -36.04 -8.90
CA GLU A 251 -2.39 -36.47 -8.37
C GLU A 251 -3.24 -35.25 -8.01
N ARG A 252 -4.42 -35.15 -8.62
CA ARG A 252 -5.35 -34.01 -8.48
C ARG A 252 -6.79 -34.47 -8.22
N ARG A 253 -7.05 -35.78 -8.23
CA ARG A 253 -8.38 -36.39 -8.11
C ARG A 253 -8.67 -36.89 -6.70
N LEU A 254 -7.64 -36.95 -5.85
CA LEU A 254 -7.74 -37.40 -4.47
C LEU A 254 -7.32 -36.30 -3.51
N PRO A 255 -7.95 -36.20 -2.32
CA PRO A 255 -7.47 -35.36 -1.24
C PRO A 255 -6.02 -35.70 -0.86
N GLN A 256 -5.23 -34.69 -0.52
CA GLN A 256 -3.86 -34.87 -0.04
C GLN A 256 -3.59 -33.98 1.17
N ASP A 257 -2.84 -34.51 2.14
CA ASP A 257 -2.45 -33.80 3.36
C ASP A 257 -0.94 -33.77 3.51
N GLY A 258 -0.41 -32.62 3.89
CA GLY A 258 1.01 -32.39 4.02
C GLY A 258 1.33 -31.37 5.11
N ARG A 259 2.63 -31.10 5.27
CA ARG A 259 3.11 -30.07 6.18
C ARG A 259 4.17 -29.21 5.53
N ILE A 260 4.15 -27.93 5.85
CA ILE A 260 5.16 -26.97 5.42
C ILE A 260 5.78 -26.38 6.67
N LYS A 261 7.11 -26.37 6.75
CA LYS A 261 7.84 -25.59 7.74
C LYS A 261 8.49 -24.41 7.05
N LEU A 262 8.18 -23.20 7.50
CA LEU A 262 8.72 -21.96 6.94
C LEU A 262 9.24 -21.08 8.05
N ARG A 263 10.33 -20.38 7.77
CA ARG A 263 10.82 -19.30 8.62
C ARG A 263 10.31 -17.98 8.08
N VAL A 264 9.45 -17.30 8.84
CA VAL A 264 8.85 -16.01 8.46
C VAL A 264 9.03 -15.04 9.61
N LEU A 265 9.49 -13.82 9.32
CA LEU A 265 9.78 -12.78 10.34
C LEU A 265 10.68 -13.28 11.49
N GLY A 266 11.62 -14.17 11.18
CA GLY A 266 12.56 -14.74 12.14
C GLY A 266 12.05 -15.94 12.95
N LYS A 267 10.74 -16.23 12.94
CA LYS A 267 10.11 -17.37 13.64
C LYS A 267 9.91 -18.56 12.71
N GLU A 268 9.98 -19.78 13.25
CA GLU A 268 9.65 -21.01 12.51
C GLU A 268 8.17 -21.35 12.72
N ILE A 269 7.41 -21.40 11.63
CA ILE A 269 5.97 -21.65 11.63
C ILE A 269 5.71 -22.98 10.91
N ASP A 270 4.90 -23.84 11.53
CA ASP A 270 4.45 -25.10 10.94
C ASP A 270 3.05 -24.88 10.34
N PHE A 271 2.85 -25.32 9.11
CA PHE A 271 1.55 -25.28 8.45
C PHE A 271 1.09 -26.70 8.20
N ARG A 272 -0.19 -26.96 8.44
CA ARG A 272 -0.87 -28.14 7.88
C ARG A 272 -1.54 -27.74 6.60
N VAL A 273 -1.27 -28.49 5.54
CA VAL A 273 -1.79 -28.22 4.20
C VAL A 273 -2.70 -29.35 3.81
N SER A 274 -3.90 -29.04 3.36
CA SER A 274 -4.84 -30.00 2.81
C SER A 274 -5.29 -29.53 1.43
N THR A 275 -5.26 -30.42 0.44
CA THR A 275 -5.78 -30.18 -0.90
C THR A 275 -7.01 -31.03 -1.13
N LEU A 276 -8.03 -30.46 -1.77
CA LEU A 276 -9.28 -31.14 -2.10
C LEU A 276 -9.64 -30.92 -3.57
N PRO A 277 -9.98 -31.97 -4.34
CA PRO A 277 -10.47 -31.82 -5.70
C PRO A 277 -11.84 -31.10 -5.70
N THR A 278 -12.02 -30.19 -6.65
CA THR A 278 -13.27 -29.44 -6.90
C THR A 278 -13.59 -29.44 -8.39
N MET A 279 -14.76 -28.91 -8.75
CA MET A 279 -15.18 -28.79 -10.16
C MET A 279 -14.27 -27.88 -11.01
N PHE A 280 -13.56 -26.94 -10.38
CA PHE A 280 -12.79 -25.89 -11.08
C PHE A 280 -11.28 -25.98 -10.78
N GLY A 281 -10.81 -27.13 -10.30
CA GLY A 281 -9.42 -27.38 -9.92
C GLY A 281 -9.32 -27.88 -8.48
N GLU A 282 -8.25 -27.52 -7.77
CA GLU A 282 -8.04 -27.99 -6.40
C GLU A 282 -8.17 -26.84 -5.41
N SER A 283 -9.01 -27.03 -4.38
CA SER A 283 -9.05 -26.14 -3.23
C SER A 283 -7.90 -26.50 -2.29
N VAL A 284 -7.22 -25.49 -1.76
CA VAL A 284 -6.13 -25.68 -0.79
C VAL A 284 -6.42 -24.90 0.47
N VAL A 285 -6.23 -25.54 1.63
CA VAL A 285 -6.32 -24.90 2.94
C VAL A 285 -5.00 -25.08 3.66
N LEU A 286 -4.42 -23.98 4.15
CA LEU A 286 -3.26 -23.99 5.03
C LEU A 286 -3.71 -23.54 6.42
N ARG A 287 -3.63 -24.44 7.40
CA ARG A 287 -3.78 -24.08 8.81
C ARG A 287 -2.42 -23.67 9.37
N ILE A 288 -2.37 -22.46 9.92
CA ILE A 288 -1.18 -21.92 10.57
C ILE A 288 -1.14 -22.49 12.00
N LEU A 289 -0.07 -23.22 12.34
CA LEU A 289 0.16 -23.72 13.69
C LEU A 289 1.27 -22.89 14.30
N ASP A 290 0.89 -22.01 15.22
CA ASP A 290 1.87 -21.29 16.02
C ASP A 290 2.55 -22.29 16.98
N ARG A 291 3.88 -22.29 16.99
CA ARG A 291 4.66 -22.99 18.01
C ARG A 291 5.07 -21.90 19.00
N GLU A 292 4.49 -21.97 20.19
CA GLU A 292 4.89 -21.14 21.36
C GLU A 292 6.42 -20.97 21.46
#